data_AF-A0A256YND4-F1
#
_entry.id   AF-A0A256YND4-F1
#
_cell.length_a   1.000
_cell.length_b   1.000
_cell.length_c   1.000
_cell.angle_alpha   90.00
_cell.angle_beta   90.00
_cell.angle_gamma   90.00
#
_symmetry.space_group_name_H-M   'P 1'
#
loop_
_entity.id
_entity.type
_entity.pdbx_description
1 polymer ?
#
loop_
_entity_poly.entity_id
_entity_poly.type
_entity_poly.pdbx_seq_one_letter_code
_entity_poly.pdbx_strand_id
1 'polypeptide(L)'
;MSLLKIDIDHKEPFDKWKKEWIETRKKILEFFGFKVEDIVIYESGSKRGYHIYIKIDKEIPDEEINKLQFLLGDDLTRVVINMRRIERGVGYWNVLFSKILRKRSDKEDLKKAINLIEKSNLNEYEKEWLKDYVEMLYRSIKKFTEVLK
;
A
#
# COMPACT_ATOMS: atom_id res chain seq x y z
N MET A 1 -21.49 1.07 -14.97
CA MET A 1 -20.17 0.43 -15.20
C MET A 1 -19.37 0.48 -13.91
N SER A 2 -18.50 -0.51 -13.62
CA SER A 2 -17.66 -0.52 -12.42
C SER A 2 -16.22 -0.07 -12.70
N LEU A 3 -15.60 0.53 -11.68
CA LEU A 3 -14.22 1.02 -11.70
C LEU A 3 -13.39 0.27 -10.67
N LEU A 4 -12.40 -0.49 -11.13
CA LEU A 4 -11.44 -1.17 -10.27
C LEU A 4 -10.25 -0.24 -10.03
N LYS A 5 -9.79 -0.18 -8.78
CA LYS A 5 -8.68 0.68 -8.35
C LYS A 5 -7.60 -0.19 -7.75
N ILE A 6 -6.38 -0.11 -8.28
CA ILE A 6 -5.23 -0.90 -7.84
C ILE A 6 -4.14 0.05 -7.37
N ASP A 7 -3.56 -0.25 -6.22
CA ASP A 7 -2.42 0.47 -5.67
C ASP A 7 -1.13 -0.36 -5.87
N ILE A 8 -0.13 0.24 -6.51
CA ILE A 8 1.20 -0.34 -6.65
C ILE A 8 2.16 0.58 -5.92
N ASP A 9 2.71 0.13 -4.80
CA ASP A 9 3.56 0.94 -3.91
C ASP A 9 4.93 1.29 -4.50
N HIS A 10 5.41 0.50 -5.48
CA HIS A 10 6.77 0.58 -6.00
C HIS A 10 6.80 0.72 -7.52
N LYS A 11 7.64 1.63 -8.01
CA LYS A 11 7.90 1.80 -9.45
C LYS A 11 8.53 0.57 -10.07
N GLU A 12 9.55 0.00 -9.44
CA GLU A 12 10.13 -1.27 -9.86
C GLU A 12 9.52 -2.42 -9.03
N PRO A 13 9.18 -3.56 -9.64
CA PRO A 13 9.45 -3.95 -11.03
C PRO A 13 8.36 -3.55 -12.04
N PHE A 14 7.38 -2.75 -11.63
CA PHE A 14 6.24 -2.40 -12.48
C PHE A 14 6.66 -1.70 -13.78
N ASP A 15 7.54 -0.72 -13.72
CA ASP A 15 8.01 0.03 -14.90
C ASP A 15 8.67 -0.88 -15.93
N LYS A 16 9.47 -1.84 -15.46
CA LYS A 16 10.13 -2.84 -16.31
C LYS A 16 9.15 -3.79 -17.00
N TRP A 17 8.06 -4.17 -16.35
CA TRP A 17 7.12 -5.20 -16.83
C TRP A 17 5.70 -4.66 -17.04
N LYS A 18 5.56 -3.36 -17.27
CA LYS A 18 4.27 -2.67 -17.35
C LYS A 18 3.36 -3.27 -18.41
N LYS A 19 3.92 -3.62 -19.56
CA LYS A 19 3.14 -4.18 -20.68
C LYS A 19 2.59 -5.56 -20.33
N GLU A 20 3.43 -6.46 -19.83
CA GLU A 20 3.05 -7.80 -19.39
C GLU A 20 2.06 -7.74 -18.22
N TRP A 21 2.26 -6.80 -17.31
CA TRP A 21 1.33 -6.53 -16.23
C TRP A 21 -0.05 -6.15 -16.78
N ILE A 22 -0.13 -5.19 -17.71
CA ILE A 22 -1.41 -4.79 -18.32
C ILE A 22 -2.10 -5.96 -19.03
N GLU A 23 -1.36 -6.71 -19.85
CA GLU A 23 -1.94 -7.81 -20.63
C GLU A 23 -2.42 -8.95 -19.73
N THR A 24 -1.67 -9.29 -18.68
CA THR A 24 -2.10 -10.31 -17.71
C THR A 24 -3.38 -9.90 -16.98
N ARG A 25 -3.56 -8.61 -16.63
CA ARG A 25 -4.78 -8.12 -15.96
C ARG A 25 -5.98 -8.18 -16.89
N LYS A 26 -5.81 -7.84 -18.17
CA LYS A 26 -6.85 -8.01 -19.19
C LYS A 26 -7.26 -9.48 -19.30
N LYS A 27 -6.31 -10.42 -19.32
CA LYS A 27 -6.59 -11.87 -19.39
C LYS A 27 -7.31 -12.40 -18.16
N ILE A 28 -6.96 -11.93 -16.96
CA ILE A 28 -7.69 -12.27 -15.73
C ILE A 28 -9.14 -11.77 -15.84
N LEU A 29 -9.36 -10.52 -16.26
CA LEU A 29 -10.72 -9.97 -16.40
C LEU A 29 -11.53 -10.68 -17.48
N GLU A 30 -10.90 -11.02 -18.62
CA GLU A 30 -11.50 -11.81 -19.68
C GLU A 30 -11.95 -13.19 -19.18
N PHE A 31 -11.13 -13.85 -18.35
CA PHE A 31 -11.48 -15.13 -17.72
C PHE A 31 -12.76 -15.04 -16.87
N PHE A 32 -12.97 -13.92 -16.18
CA PHE A 32 -14.21 -13.66 -15.44
C PHE A 32 -15.36 -13.12 -16.32
N GLY A 33 -15.18 -13.06 -17.63
CA GLY A 33 -16.21 -12.62 -18.58
C GLY A 33 -16.42 -11.10 -18.61
N PHE A 34 -15.40 -10.32 -18.26
CA PHE A 34 -15.41 -8.86 -18.35
C PHE A 34 -14.60 -8.38 -19.55
N LYS A 35 -15.08 -7.29 -20.16
CA LYS A 35 -14.32 -6.53 -21.15
C LYS A 35 -13.73 -5.30 -20.50
N VAL A 36 -12.43 -5.10 -20.68
CA VAL A 36 -11.74 -3.87 -20.26
C VAL A 36 -12.06 -2.77 -21.26
N GLU A 37 -12.63 -1.67 -20.78
CA GLU A 37 -12.93 -0.49 -21.60
C GLU A 37 -11.77 0.49 -21.62
N ASP A 38 -11.15 0.71 -20.46
CA ASP A 38 -10.06 1.67 -20.30
C ASP A 38 -9.14 1.29 -19.14
N ILE A 39 -7.87 1.67 -19.25
CA ILE A 39 -6.86 1.55 -18.20
C ILE A 39 -6.11 2.86 -18.09
N VAL A 40 -6.27 3.54 -16.96
CA VAL A 40 -5.57 4.79 -16.67
C VAL A 40 -4.59 4.59 -15.54
N ILE A 41 -3.35 5.03 -15.74
CA ILE A 41 -2.24 4.83 -14.81
C ILE A 41 -1.71 6.21 -14.42
N TYR A 42 -1.78 6.53 -13.13
CA TYR A 42 -1.25 7.76 -12.58
C TYR A 42 -0.10 7.45 -11.64
N GLU A 43 0.93 8.28 -11.65
CA GLU A 43 1.91 8.26 -10.56
C GLU A 43 1.21 8.63 -9.25
N SER A 44 1.45 7.86 -8.20
CA SER A 44 0.93 8.12 -6.86
C SER A 44 1.40 9.50 -6.37
N GLY A 45 0.62 10.16 -5.52
CA GLY A 45 1.01 11.47 -4.97
C GLY A 45 2.30 11.44 -4.14
N SER A 46 2.72 10.26 -3.68
CA SER A 46 4.00 10.03 -2.99
C SER A 46 5.19 9.90 -3.95
N LYS A 47 4.95 9.73 -5.25
CA LYS A 47 5.92 9.40 -6.31
C LYS A 47 6.66 8.08 -6.14
N ARG A 48 6.19 7.20 -5.23
CA ARG A 48 6.82 5.91 -4.93
C ARG A 48 6.35 4.79 -5.84
N GLY A 49 5.11 4.87 -6.31
CA GLY A 49 4.52 3.92 -7.25
C GLY A 49 3.31 4.51 -7.99
N TYR A 50 2.31 3.69 -8.31
CA TYR A 50 1.23 4.01 -9.24
C TYR A 50 -0.17 3.71 -8.69
N HIS A 51 -1.11 4.59 -9.02
CA HIS A 51 -2.54 4.35 -8.89
C HIS A 51 -3.11 3.97 -10.26
N ILE A 52 -3.68 2.78 -10.37
CA ILE A 52 -4.21 2.23 -11.62
C ILE A 52 -5.73 2.13 -11.53
N TYR A 53 -6.40 2.64 -12.54
CA TYR A 53 -7.85 2.63 -12.68
C TYR A 53 -8.21 1.80 -13.90
N ILE A 54 -8.98 0.74 -13.70
CA ILE A 54 -9.43 -0.15 -14.77
C ILE A 54 -10.95 -0.06 -14.84
N LYS A 55 -11.47 0.39 -15.98
CA LYS A 55 -12.91 0.46 -16.25
C LYS A 55 -13.36 -0.82 -16.95
N ILE A 56 -14.41 -1.44 -16.43
CA ILE A 56 -15.01 -2.65 -17.00
C ILE A 56 -16.43 -2.38 -17.51
N ASP A 57 -16.88 -3.20 -18.46
CA ASP A 57 -18.14 -3.07 -19.20
C ASP A 57 -19.42 -3.29 -18.35
N LYS A 58 -19.29 -3.86 -17.15
CA LYS A 58 -20.42 -4.24 -16.29
C LYS A 58 -20.39 -3.55 -14.93
N GLU A 59 -21.58 -3.40 -14.34
CA GLU A 59 -21.70 -3.12 -12.91
C GLU A 59 -21.66 -4.41 -12.12
N ILE A 60 -20.93 -4.40 -11.02
CA ILE A 60 -20.75 -5.54 -10.15
C ILE A 60 -20.81 -5.11 -8.68
N PRO A 61 -21.22 -6.00 -7.76
CA PRO A 61 -21.28 -5.71 -6.33
C PRO A 61 -19.92 -5.33 -5.74
N ASP A 62 -19.94 -4.58 -4.64
CA ASP A 62 -18.73 -4.11 -3.94
C ASP A 62 -17.78 -5.23 -3.54
N GLU A 63 -18.31 -6.37 -3.08
CA GLU A 63 -17.52 -7.55 -2.73
C GLU A 63 -16.77 -8.11 -3.94
N GLU A 64 -17.41 -8.15 -5.11
CA GLU A 64 -16.79 -8.62 -6.34
C GLU A 64 -15.73 -7.61 -6.83
N ILE A 65 -15.96 -6.30 -6.67
CA ILE A 65 -14.93 -5.28 -6.95
C ILE A 65 -13.69 -5.54 -6.08
N ASN A 66 -13.86 -5.72 -4.77
CA ASN A 66 -12.73 -5.92 -3.87
C ASN A 66 -11.98 -7.23 -4.16
N LYS A 67 -12.71 -8.31 -4.47
CA LYS A 67 -12.14 -9.60 -4.90
C LYS A 67 -11.34 -9.46 -6.19
N LEU A 68 -11.90 -8.80 -7.21
CA LEU A 68 -11.17 -8.59 -8.47
C LEU A 68 -9.93 -7.72 -8.25
N GLN A 69 -10.00 -6.66 -7.46
CA GLN A 69 -8.81 -5.85 -7.13
C GLN A 69 -7.70 -6.70 -6.50
N PHE A 70 -8.03 -7.58 -5.56
CA PHE A 70 -7.07 -8.53 -4.99
C PHE A 70 -6.44 -9.41 -6.07
N LEU A 71 -7.24 -10.03 -6.94
CA LEU A 71 -6.74 -10.91 -8.00
C LEU A 71 -5.87 -10.18 -9.04
N LEU A 72 -6.12 -8.89 -9.24
CA LEU A 72 -5.32 -8.05 -10.14
C LEU A 72 -4.03 -7.53 -9.47
N GLY A 73 -3.79 -7.86 -8.20
CA GLY A 73 -2.56 -7.56 -7.47
C GLY A 73 -2.56 -6.20 -6.77
N ASP A 74 -3.70 -5.80 -6.22
CA ASP A 74 -3.81 -4.68 -5.28
C ASP A 74 -3.07 -4.96 -3.96
N ASP A 75 -2.73 -3.91 -3.22
CA ASP A 75 -2.12 -4.04 -1.89
C ASP A 75 -3.01 -4.85 -0.95
N LEU A 76 -2.44 -5.89 -0.34
CA LEU A 76 -3.18 -6.82 0.53
C LEU A 76 -3.77 -6.09 1.74
N THR A 77 -3.05 -5.12 2.31
CA THR A 77 -3.55 -4.36 3.46
C THR A 77 -4.77 -3.56 3.07
N ARG A 78 -4.74 -2.90 1.91
CA ARG A 78 -5.86 -2.16 1.34
C ARG A 78 -7.06 -3.07 1.05
N VAL A 79 -6.87 -4.25 0.46
CA VAL A 79 -7.94 -5.22 0.23
C VAL A 79 -8.65 -5.62 1.53
N VAL A 80 -7.89 -5.87 2.60
CA VAL A 80 -8.45 -6.22 3.91
C VAL A 80 -9.21 -5.05 4.51
N ILE A 81 -8.66 -3.83 4.46
CA ILE A 81 -9.34 -2.62 4.93
C ILE A 81 -10.65 -2.40 4.16
N ASN A 82 -10.63 -2.58 2.84
CA ASN A 82 -11.81 -2.45 1.98
C ASN A 82 -12.87 -3.50 2.32
N MET A 83 -12.49 -4.77 2.49
CA MET A 83 -13.39 -5.83 2.94
C MET A 83 -14.11 -5.42 4.24
N ARG A 84 -13.36 -4.92 5.23
CA ARG A 84 -13.90 -4.43 6.51
C ARG A 84 -14.81 -3.21 6.37
N ARG A 85 -14.60 -2.36 5.37
CA ARG A 85 -15.44 -1.19 5.08
C ARG A 85 -16.76 -1.61 4.42
N ILE A 86 -16.69 -2.55 3.48
CA ILE A 86 -17.86 -3.13 2.80
C ILE A 86 -18.75 -3.83 3.82
N GLU A 87 -18.19 -4.70 4.67
CA GLU A 87 -18.91 -5.37 5.76
C GLU A 87 -19.66 -4.40 6.71
N ARG A 88 -19.15 -3.17 6.84
CA ARG A 88 -19.73 -2.11 7.70
C ARG A 88 -20.67 -1.17 6.94
N GLY A 89 -20.88 -1.37 5.64
CA GLY A 89 -21.69 -0.47 4.81
C GLY A 89 -21.11 0.92 4.66
N VAL A 90 -19.78 1.07 4.72
CA VAL A 90 -19.13 2.38 4.58
C VAL A 90 -19.26 2.85 3.13
N GLY A 91 -19.98 3.95 2.92
CA GLY A 91 -20.05 4.63 1.63
C GLY A 91 -18.66 5.06 1.15
N TYR A 92 -18.43 5.01 -0.16
CA TYR A 92 -17.14 5.34 -0.79
C TYR A 92 -15.95 4.54 -0.21
N TRP A 93 -16.16 3.26 0.11
CA TRP A 93 -15.12 2.41 0.70
C TRP A 93 -13.82 2.32 -0.14
N ASN A 94 -13.95 2.37 -1.47
CA ASN A 94 -12.86 2.15 -2.43
C ASN A 94 -11.98 3.41 -2.61
N VAL A 95 -11.15 3.70 -1.62
CA VAL A 95 -10.28 4.88 -1.57
C VAL A 95 -8.83 4.52 -1.89
N LEU A 96 -8.17 5.36 -2.69
CA LEU A 96 -6.72 5.40 -2.88
C LEU A 96 -6.18 6.66 -2.17
N PHE A 97 -5.13 6.51 -1.37
CA PHE A 97 -4.58 7.64 -0.61
C PHE A 97 -3.69 8.49 -1.52
N SER A 98 -4.18 9.66 -1.94
CA SER A 98 -3.44 10.56 -2.83
C SER A 98 -2.51 11.53 -2.11
N LYS A 99 -2.72 11.78 -0.81
CA LYS A 99 -1.96 12.78 -0.06
C LYS A 99 -1.57 12.25 1.32
N ILE A 100 -0.30 12.37 1.65
CA ILE A 100 0.19 12.17 3.01
C ILE A 100 -0.17 13.44 3.80
N LEU A 101 -1.21 13.37 4.64
CA LEU A 101 -1.64 14.50 5.47
C LEU A 101 -0.72 14.72 6.67
N ARG A 102 -0.17 13.63 7.23
CA ARG A 102 0.78 13.66 8.33
C ARG A 102 1.83 12.59 8.08
N LYS A 103 3.09 13.01 8.00
CA LYS A 103 4.23 12.11 8.10
C LYS A 103 4.62 12.04 9.57
N ARG A 104 4.80 10.83 10.12
CA ARG A 104 5.41 10.70 11.44
C ARG A 104 6.84 11.20 11.35
N SER A 105 7.28 11.91 12.39
CA SER A 105 8.68 12.25 12.54
C SER A 105 9.47 11.02 12.92
N ASP A 106 10.74 10.95 12.50
CA ASP A 106 11.63 9.86 12.88
C ASP A 106 11.75 9.73 14.42
N LYS A 107 11.55 10.84 15.16
CA LYS A 107 11.46 10.84 16.64
C LYS A 107 10.24 10.10 17.18
N GLU A 108 9.08 10.26 16.53
CA GLU A 108 7.86 9.53 16.91
C GLU A 108 8.02 8.03 16.66
N ASP A 109 8.67 7.64 15.56
CA ASP A 109 8.93 6.23 15.26
C ASP A 109 9.97 5.63 16.23
N LEU A 110 11.03 6.37 16.59
CA LEU A 110 11.96 5.97 17.66
C LEU A 110 11.23 5.75 18.99
N LYS A 111 10.39 6.69 19.41
CA LYS A 111 9.61 6.58 20.65
C LYS A 111 8.70 5.35 20.61
N LYS A 112 8.09 5.06 19.46
CA LYS A 112 7.26 3.87 19.28
C LYS A 112 8.07 2.58 19.41
N ALA A 113 9.26 2.52 18.81
CA ALA A 113 10.16 1.37 18.90
C ALA A 113 10.58 1.10 20.36
N ILE A 114 11.00 2.13 21.09
CA ILE A 114 11.36 2.04 22.51
C ILE A 114 10.18 1.50 23.34
N ASN A 115 8.98 2.05 23.14
CA ASN A 115 7.77 1.58 23.83
C ASN A 115 7.44 0.10 23.54
N LEU A 116 7.73 -0.39 22.32
CA LEU A 116 7.52 -1.81 21.98
C LEU A 116 8.54 -2.70 22.68
N ILE A 117 9.80 -2.27 22.78
CA ILE A 117 10.85 -2.98 23.52
C ILE A 117 10.47 -3.07 25.01
N GLU A 118 9.99 -1.99 25.61
CA GLU A 118 9.58 -1.98 27.02
C GLU A 118 8.44 -2.95 27.33
N LYS A 119 7.51 -3.11 26.40
CA LYS A 119 6.35 -4.01 26.53
C LYS A 119 6.65 -5.46 26.13
N SER A 120 7.85 -5.73 25.63
CA SER A 120 8.24 -7.07 25.21
C SER A 120 8.55 -7.97 26.41
N ASN A 121 8.47 -9.28 26.22
CA ASN A 121 8.78 -10.28 27.25
C ASN A 121 10.29 -10.59 27.35
N LEU A 122 11.14 -9.60 27.06
CA LEU A 122 12.59 -9.72 27.13
C LEU A 122 13.09 -9.45 28.56
N ASN A 123 14.31 -9.91 28.86
CA ASN A 123 14.96 -9.53 30.11
C ASN A 123 15.49 -8.08 30.06
N GLU A 124 15.83 -7.50 31.22
CA GLU A 124 16.22 -6.09 31.30
C GLU A 124 17.50 -5.77 30.50
N TYR A 125 18.47 -6.68 30.49
CA TYR A 125 19.69 -6.51 29.70
C TYR A 125 19.40 -6.46 28.19
N GLU A 126 18.55 -7.37 27.70
CA GLU A 126 18.13 -7.38 26.29
C GLU A 126 17.37 -6.11 25.90
N LYS A 127 16.51 -5.60 26.79
CA LYS A 127 15.78 -4.35 26.56
C LYS A 127 16.72 -3.16 26.48
N GLU A 128 17.67 -3.06 27.41
CA GLU A 128 18.65 -1.97 27.45
C GLU A 128 19.52 -1.97 26.20
N TRP A 129 20.07 -3.14 25.84
CA TRP A 129 20.87 -3.30 24.63
C TRP A 129 20.09 -2.91 23.35
N LEU A 130 18.83 -3.34 23.23
CA LEU A 130 18.00 -2.98 22.07
C LEU A 130 17.67 -1.48 22.02
N LYS A 131 17.42 -0.84 23.17
CA LYS A 131 17.18 0.61 23.23
C LYS A 131 18.40 1.36 22.72
N ASP A 132 19.59 1.02 23.22
CA ASP A 132 20.85 1.62 22.80
C ASP A 132 21.12 1.42 21.30
N TYR A 133 20.89 0.20 20.81
CA TYR A 133 21.08 -0.12 19.40
C TYR A 133 20.15 0.69 18.49
N VAL A 134 18.86 0.78 18.82
CA VAL A 134 17.87 1.54 18.04
C VAL A 134 18.16 3.04 18.10
N GLU A 135 18.60 3.58 19.24
CA GLU A 135 19.05 4.97 19.35
C GLU A 135 20.29 5.25 18.49
N MET A 136 21.27 4.35 18.50
CA MET A 136 22.48 4.46 17.68
C MET A 136 22.13 4.47 16.20
N LEU A 137 21.25 3.57 15.75
CA LEU A 137 20.75 3.55 14.38
C LEU A 137 20.05 4.85 14.01
N TYR A 138 19.17 5.37 14.88
CA TYR A 138 18.48 6.64 14.68
C TYR A 138 19.47 7.81 14.48
N ARG A 139 20.49 7.91 15.35
CA ARG A 139 21.53 8.94 15.25
C ARG A 139 22.31 8.81 13.93
N SER A 140 22.62 7.58 13.53
CA SER A 140 23.37 7.28 12.31
C SER A 140 22.58 7.67 11.06
N ILE A 141 21.30 7.27 10.97
CA ILE A 141 20.41 7.63 9.86
C ILE A 141 20.26 9.15 9.76
N LYS A 142 20.10 9.85 10.89
CA LYS A 142 20.01 11.30 10.91
C LYS A 142 21.27 11.95 10.33
N LYS A 143 22.45 11.50 10.75
CA LYS A 143 23.74 11.98 10.23
C LYS A 143 23.90 11.70 8.73
N PHE A 144 23.53 10.51 8.26
CA PHE A 144 23.55 10.19 6.82
C PHE A 144 22.61 11.09 6.01
N THR A 145 21.42 11.36 6.54
CA THR A 145 20.43 12.22 5.88
C THR A 145 20.89 13.68 5.78
N GLU A 146 21.69 14.15 6.74
CA GLU A 146 22.31 15.48 6.69
C GLU A 146 23.40 15.59 5.61
N VAL A 147 24.13 14.50 5.33
CA VAL A 147 25.18 14.45 4.31
C VAL A 147 24.63 14.34 2.88
N LEU A 148 23.46 13.72 2.71
CA LEU A 148 22.83 13.50 1.40
C LEU A 148 21.92 14.65 0.93
N LYS A 149 21.80 15.73 1.72
CA LYS A 149 21.09 16.95 1.36
C LYS A 149 22.04 17.98 0.76
#